data_AF-A0A0D2A5F4-F1
#
_entry.id   AF-A0A0D2A5F4-F1
#
_cell.length_a   1.000
_cell.length_b   1.000
_cell.length_c   1.000
_cell.angle_alpha   90.00
_cell.angle_beta   90.00
_cell.angle_gamma   90.00
#
_symmetry.space_group_name_H-M   'P 1'
#
loop_
_entity.id
_entity.type
_entity.pdbx_description
1 polymer ?
#
loop_
_entity_poly.entity_id
_entity_poly.type
_entity_poly.pdbx_seq_one_letter_code
_entity_poly.pdbx_strand_id
1 'polypeptide(L)'
;MPPHTPSESEILTSYLLHPSPLPTILPYKSFLALVPPSASSSARQHPTELKRLYRDLQFQRDIVIDDVRRRIEDERRRSVELTARLGRQIRREEEGLRRGRKRKRKEGSARGDDGDDGDDDEKSDSDVDKEEQETQFDTALHDGRALGNTLPTATAKHNHTTTTLLAAMATAGEDLTAEIADLEAQIDALRTQAKDTIGNLSDLRYGRFAMSSGRMSGDRKSSGTTTTHTDTAKTRDELLDEFKDDMVAAIKGLKDNLVKAMS
;
A
#
# COMPACT_ATOMS: atom_id res chain seq x y z
N MET A 1 -20.09 -4.76 40.11
CA MET A 1 -19.25 -5.07 38.93
C MET A 1 -18.36 -3.86 38.68
N PRO A 2 -17.03 -3.97 38.79
CA PRO A 2 -16.15 -2.85 38.43
C PRO A 2 -16.32 -2.53 36.94
N PRO A 3 -16.26 -1.25 36.53
CA PRO A 3 -16.36 -0.87 35.13
C PRO A 3 -15.20 -1.51 34.35
N HIS A 4 -15.51 -2.24 33.27
CA HIS A 4 -14.46 -2.71 32.38
C HIS A 4 -13.83 -1.49 31.69
N THR A 5 -12.52 -1.44 31.62
CA THR A 5 -11.85 -0.55 30.67
C THR A 5 -11.77 -1.32 29.36
N PRO A 6 -12.35 -0.82 28.25
CA PRO A 6 -12.33 -1.53 26.99
C PRO A 6 -10.89 -1.80 26.56
N SER A 7 -10.64 -2.98 26.03
CA SER A 7 -9.31 -3.33 25.53
C SER A 7 -8.96 -2.51 24.28
N GLU A 8 -7.68 -2.30 24.00
CA GLU A 8 -7.26 -1.59 22.78
C GLU A 8 -7.84 -2.19 21.51
N SER A 9 -7.83 -3.52 21.40
CA SER A 9 -8.44 -4.24 20.27
C SER A 9 -9.94 -3.97 20.14
N GLU A 10 -10.65 -3.82 21.25
CA GLU A 10 -12.09 -3.53 21.28
C GLU A 10 -12.38 -2.09 20.84
N ILE A 11 -11.54 -1.13 21.29
CA ILE A 11 -11.60 0.25 20.82
C ILE A 11 -11.33 0.29 19.31
N LEU A 12 -10.20 -0.25 18.84
CA LEU A 12 -9.84 -0.20 17.43
C LEU A 12 -10.87 -0.91 16.54
N THR A 13 -11.39 -2.06 16.97
CA THR A 13 -12.43 -2.79 16.23
C THR A 13 -13.74 -2.00 16.14
N SER A 14 -14.18 -1.43 17.27
CA SER A 14 -15.43 -0.66 17.30
C SER A 14 -15.37 0.61 16.46
N TYR A 15 -14.23 1.31 16.47
CA TYR A 15 -14.05 2.55 15.71
C TYR A 15 -13.74 2.32 14.23
N LEU A 16 -12.88 1.35 13.90
CA LEU A 16 -12.36 1.18 12.55
C LEU A 16 -13.10 0.14 11.72
N LEU A 17 -13.74 -0.86 12.34
CA LEU A 17 -14.33 -1.99 11.61
C LEU A 17 -15.86 -1.95 11.60
N HIS A 18 -16.53 -1.68 12.72
CA HIS A 18 -18.00 -1.68 12.75
C HIS A 18 -18.66 -0.68 11.79
N PRO A 19 -18.21 0.59 11.67
CA PRO A 19 -18.81 1.53 10.73
C PRO A 19 -18.30 1.31 9.29
N SER A 20 -17.31 0.45 9.08
CA SER A 20 -16.57 0.38 7.83
C SER A 20 -17.23 -0.32 6.64
N PRO A 21 -18.20 -1.26 6.75
CA PRO A 21 -18.74 -1.94 5.57
C PRO A 21 -19.40 -0.98 4.57
N LEU A 22 -19.27 -1.25 3.26
CA LEU A 22 -19.85 -0.40 2.22
C LEU A 22 -21.37 -0.17 2.41
N PRO A 23 -22.18 -1.21 2.71
CA PRO A 23 -23.62 -1.02 2.90
C PRO A 23 -23.99 -0.13 4.09
N THR A 24 -23.09 0.01 5.06
CA THR A 24 -23.29 0.86 6.24
C THR A 24 -23.06 2.33 5.90
N ILE A 25 -22.00 2.64 5.15
CA ILE A 25 -21.63 4.03 4.81
C ILE A 25 -22.39 4.52 3.60
N LEU A 26 -22.57 3.65 2.60
CA LEU A 26 -23.25 3.96 1.36
C LEU A 26 -24.19 2.82 0.98
N PRO A 27 -25.42 2.80 1.51
CA PRO A 27 -26.43 1.83 1.12
C PRO A 27 -26.68 1.87 -0.40
N TYR A 28 -27.06 0.72 -0.99
CA TYR A 28 -27.30 0.61 -2.43
C TYR A 28 -28.27 1.66 -2.99
N LYS A 29 -29.31 2.02 -2.22
CA LYS A 29 -30.26 3.06 -2.62
C LYS A 29 -29.60 4.43 -2.73
N SER A 30 -28.72 4.77 -1.79
CA SER A 30 -27.95 6.02 -1.80
C SER A 30 -26.90 6.01 -2.91
N PHE A 31 -26.27 4.86 -3.17
CA PHE A 31 -25.37 4.68 -4.31
C PHE A 31 -26.05 4.99 -5.65
N LEU A 32 -27.29 4.52 -5.86
CA LEU A 32 -28.05 4.84 -7.07
C LEU A 32 -28.32 6.34 -7.24
N ALA A 33 -28.43 7.09 -6.15
CA ALA A 33 -28.63 8.53 -6.19
C ALA A 33 -27.36 9.30 -6.63
N LEU A 34 -26.17 8.66 -6.59
CA LEU A 34 -24.92 9.25 -7.06
C LEU A 34 -24.74 9.15 -8.57
N VAL A 35 -25.56 8.35 -9.26
CA VAL A 35 -25.47 8.16 -10.70
C VAL A 35 -25.93 9.45 -11.41
N PRO A 36 -25.09 10.07 -12.27
CA PRO A 36 -25.43 11.31 -12.95
C PRO A 36 -26.76 11.24 -13.70
N PRO A 37 -27.54 12.33 -13.77
CA PRO A 37 -28.81 12.37 -14.51
C PRO A 37 -28.67 11.96 -15.99
N SER A 38 -27.55 12.34 -16.62
CA SER A 38 -27.23 11.96 -18.01
C SER A 38 -27.03 10.46 -18.18
N ALA A 39 -26.33 9.82 -17.25
CA ALA A 39 -26.12 8.38 -17.21
C ALA A 39 -27.34 7.61 -16.68
N SER A 40 -28.30 8.30 -16.05
CA SER A 40 -29.47 7.70 -15.39
C SER A 40 -30.41 6.98 -16.37
N SER A 41 -30.42 7.35 -17.66
CA SER A 41 -31.19 6.64 -18.68
C SER A 41 -30.56 5.29 -19.04
N SER A 42 -29.23 5.24 -19.21
CA SER A 42 -28.50 3.98 -19.45
C SER A 42 -28.49 3.09 -18.18
N ALA A 43 -28.32 3.69 -17.01
CA ALA A 43 -28.44 3.02 -15.72
C ALA A 43 -29.79 2.29 -15.53
N ARG A 44 -30.89 2.88 -16.02
CA ARG A 44 -32.22 2.25 -16.00
C ARG A 44 -32.34 1.10 -16.99
N GLN A 45 -31.58 1.12 -18.09
CA GLN A 45 -31.52 0.04 -19.07
C GLN A 45 -30.65 -1.13 -18.57
N HIS A 46 -29.63 -0.86 -17.75
CA HIS A 46 -28.65 -1.84 -17.27
C HIS A 46 -28.62 -1.98 -15.73
N PRO A 47 -29.74 -2.34 -15.06
CA PRO A 47 -29.80 -2.38 -13.59
C PRO A 47 -28.95 -3.50 -12.97
N THR A 48 -28.60 -4.53 -13.74
CA THR A 48 -27.74 -5.64 -13.30
C THR A 48 -26.28 -5.23 -13.22
N GLU A 49 -25.82 -4.37 -14.13
CA GLU A 49 -24.44 -3.87 -14.18
C GLU A 49 -24.14 -2.97 -12.98
N LEU A 50 -25.07 -2.10 -12.61
CA LEU A 50 -24.95 -1.28 -11.40
C LEU A 50 -24.94 -2.09 -10.10
N LYS A 51 -25.77 -3.14 -10.03
CA LYS A 51 -25.71 -4.09 -8.91
C LYS A 51 -24.36 -4.80 -8.85
N ARG A 52 -23.84 -5.23 -10.00
CA ARG A 52 -22.53 -5.88 -10.09
C ARG A 52 -21.42 -4.94 -9.65
N LEU A 53 -21.42 -3.69 -10.11
CA LEU A 53 -20.46 -2.67 -9.69
C LEU A 53 -20.52 -2.43 -8.18
N TYR A 54 -21.71 -2.28 -7.61
CA TYR A 54 -21.86 -2.12 -6.17
C TYR A 54 -21.34 -3.33 -5.38
N ARG A 55 -21.56 -4.55 -5.88
CA ARG A 55 -21.01 -5.78 -5.27
C ARG A 55 -19.50 -5.86 -5.38
N ASP A 56 -18.93 -5.42 -6.49
CA ASP A 56 -17.48 -5.35 -6.67
C ASP A 56 -16.84 -4.34 -5.72
N LEU A 57 -17.44 -3.14 -5.58
CA LEU A 57 -17.01 -2.15 -4.60
C LEU A 57 -17.13 -2.67 -3.15
N GLN A 58 -18.19 -3.43 -2.85
CA GLN A 58 -18.34 -4.07 -1.55
C GLN A 58 -17.20 -5.06 -1.31
N PHE A 59 -16.91 -5.92 -2.29
CA PHE A 59 -15.82 -6.89 -2.21
C PHE A 59 -14.45 -6.22 -2.02
N GLN A 60 -14.14 -5.20 -2.83
CA GLN A 60 -12.89 -4.44 -2.69
C GLN A 60 -12.76 -3.81 -1.29
N ARG A 61 -13.86 -3.30 -0.75
CA ARG A 61 -13.87 -2.72 0.58
C ARG A 61 -13.71 -3.77 1.68
N ASP A 62 -14.33 -4.93 1.53
CA ASP A 62 -14.19 -6.05 2.47
C ASP A 62 -12.72 -6.52 2.53
N ILE A 63 -12.00 -6.54 1.41
CA ILE A 63 -10.53 -6.80 1.39
C ILE A 63 -9.78 -5.80 2.27
N VAL A 64 -10.06 -4.50 2.11
CA VAL A 64 -9.40 -3.45 2.92
C VAL A 64 -9.75 -3.58 4.41
N ILE A 65 -10.99 -3.94 4.73
CA ILE A 65 -11.43 -4.19 6.11
C ILE A 65 -10.66 -5.36 6.72
N ASP A 66 -10.44 -6.43 5.96
CA ASP A 66 -9.67 -7.59 6.41
C ASP A 66 -8.17 -7.25 6.63
N ASP A 67 -7.59 -6.39 5.79
CA ASP A 67 -6.25 -5.85 6.02
C ASP A 67 -6.16 -5.03 7.31
N VAL A 68 -7.16 -4.18 7.58
CA VAL A 68 -7.23 -3.40 8.83
C VAL A 68 -7.40 -4.33 10.03
N ARG A 69 -8.22 -5.39 9.93
CA ARG A 69 -8.35 -6.42 10.98
C ARG A 69 -7.01 -7.04 11.34
N ARG A 70 -6.24 -7.43 10.32
CA ARG A 70 -4.90 -8.00 10.53
C ARG A 70 -3.98 -7.01 11.26
N ARG A 71 -3.96 -5.75 10.82
CA ARG A 71 -3.16 -4.69 11.45
C ARG A 71 -3.53 -4.42 12.89
N ILE A 72 -4.81 -4.50 13.24
CA ILE A 72 -5.28 -4.35 14.64
C ILE A 72 -4.69 -5.46 15.53
N GLU A 73 -4.66 -6.70 15.06
CA GLU A 73 -4.04 -7.79 15.83
C GLU A 73 -2.52 -7.63 15.95
N ASP A 74 -1.85 -7.19 14.88
CA ASP A 74 -0.42 -6.89 14.93
C ASP A 74 -0.12 -5.74 15.91
N GLU A 75 -0.94 -4.69 15.92
CA GLU A 75 -0.81 -3.58 16.87
C GLU A 75 -1.04 -4.04 18.31
N ARG A 76 -2.04 -4.89 18.54
CA ARG A 76 -2.30 -5.48 19.86
C ARG A 76 -1.08 -6.24 20.38
N ARG A 77 -0.40 -7.01 19.52
CA ARG A 77 0.84 -7.72 19.89
C ARG A 77 1.96 -6.76 20.23
N ARG A 78 2.19 -5.74 19.39
CA ARG A 78 3.20 -4.71 19.63
C ARG A 78 2.97 -3.94 20.95
N SER A 79 1.72 -3.60 21.24
CA SER A 79 1.32 -2.90 22.46
C SER A 79 1.61 -3.74 23.73
N VAL A 80 1.37 -5.05 23.67
CA VAL A 80 1.72 -5.98 24.76
C VAL A 80 3.23 -6.04 24.97
N GLU A 81 4.02 -6.16 23.91
CA GLU A 81 5.48 -6.20 23.98
C GLU A 81 6.06 -4.90 24.56
N LEU A 82 5.54 -3.76 24.12
CA LEU A 82 5.92 -2.44 24.63
C LEU A 82 5.60 -2.31 26.12
N THR A 83 4.40 -2.70 26.53
CA THR A 83 3.98 -2.69 27.93
C THR A 83 4.87 -3.59 28.78
N ALA A 84 5.23 -4.78 28.28
CA ALA A 84 6.13 -5.68 28.98
C ALA A 84 7.56 -5.11 29.10
N ARG A 85 8.07 -4.45 28.05
CA ARG A 85 9.39 -3.79 28.07
C ARG A 85 9.42 -2.63 29.06
N LEU A 86 8.40 -1.79 29.07
CA LEU A 86 8.24 -0.69 30.03
C LEU A 86 8.16 -1.24 31.46
N GLY A 87 7.39 -2.30 31.69
CA GLY A 87 7.33 -2.97 32.99
C GLY A 87 8.71 -3.48 33.46
N ARG A 88 9.51 -4.06 32.56
CA ARG A 88 10.90 -4.47 32.87
C ARG A 88 11.83 -3.29 33.15
N GLN A 89 11.62 -2.16 32.49
CA GLN A 89 12.41 -0.94 32.73
C GLN A 89 12.08 -0.34 34.09
N ILE A 90 10.80 -0.19 34.42
CA ILE A 90 10.34 0.33 35.72
C ILE A 90 10.90 -0.51 36.87
N ARG A 91 10.84 -1.85 36.77
CA ARG A 91 11.42 -2.73 37.80
C ARG A 91 12.92 -2.55 37.97
N ARG A 92 13.67 -2.40 36.87
CA ARG A 92 15.13 -2.14 36.92
C ARG A 92 15.45 -0.81 37.60
N GLU A 93 14.68 0.23 37.31
CA GLU A 93 14.84 1.55 37.94
C GLU A 93 14.50 1.48 39.45
N GLU A 94 13.41 0.81 39.82
CA GLU A 94 13.03 0.59 41.23
C GLU A 94 14.08 -0.22 42.01
N GLU A 95 14.61 -1.30 41.41
CA GLU A 95 15.66 -2.14 42.02
C GLU A 95 17.00 -1.41 42.12
N GLY A 96 17.36 -0.61 41.11
CA GLY A 96 18.55 0.25 41.12
C GLY A 96 18.51 1.30 42.23
N LEU A 97 17.36 1.95 42.44
CA LEU A 97 17.13 2.89 43.55
C LEU A 97 17.23 2.20 44.93
N ARG A 98 16.77 0.95 45.04
CA ARG A 98 16.90 0.15 46.28
C ARG A 98 18.33 -0.26 46.57
N ARG A 99 19.12 -0.63 45.56
CA ARG A 99 20.56 -0.97 45.70
C ARG A 99 21.42 0.25 46.03
N GLY A 100 21.12 1.42 45.46
CA GLY A 100 21.81 2.69 45.78
C GLY A 100 21.67 3.12 47.25
N ARG A 101 20.51 2.88 47.87
CA ARG A 101 20.27 3.18 49.30
C ARG A 101 21.09 2.30 50.27
N LYS A 102 21.44 1.06 49.89
CA LYS A 102 22.28 0.18 50.73
C LYS A 102 23.76 0.60 50.74
N ARG A 103 24.28 1.15 49.63
CA ARG A 103 25.69 1.58 49.53
C ARG A 103 26.00 2.82 50.37
N LYS A 104 25.01 3.68 50.66
CA LYS A 104 25.21 4.89 51.50
C LYS A 104 25.23 4.63 53.02
N ARG A 105 24.95 3.40 53.48
CA ARG A 105 24.98 3.06 54.92
C ARG A 105 26.25 2.30 55.36
N LYS A 106 27.17 1.96 54.45
CA LYS A 106 28.37 1.16 54.77
C LYS A 106 29.69 1.96 54.67
N GLU A 107 29.64 3.28 54.80
CA GLU A 107 30.84 4.15 54.85
C GLU A 107 31.05 4.79 56.23
N GLY A 108 30.44 4.22 57.27
CA GLY A 108 30.55 4.72 58.65
C GLY A 108 30.26 3.67 59.70
N SER A 109 30.99 2.54 59.67
CA SER A 109 31.09 1.61 60.80
C SER A 109 32.17 0.58 60.49
N ALA A 110 33.42 0.90 60.83
CA ALA A 110 34.47 -0.08 61.00
C ALA A 110 34.50 -0.47 62.48
N ARG A 111 34.14 -1.73 62.80
CA ARG A 111 34.71 -2.62 63.84
C ARG A 111 33.73 -3.73 64.25
N GLY A 112 34.27 -4.94 64.35
CA GLY A 112 33.64 -6.17 64.87
C GLY A 112 32.83 -6.91 63.80
N ASP A 113 32.74 -8.22 63.74
CA ASP A 113 33.18 -9.33 64.60
C ASP A 113 32.71 -10.62 63.86
N ASP A 114 33.21 -11.77 64.28
CA ASP A 114 33.13 -13.11 63.66
C ASP A 114 31.73 -13.69 63.29
N GLY A 115 31.75 -14.69 62.38
CA GLY A 115 30.65 -15.64 62.07
C GLY A 115 30.45 -15.83 60.57
N ASP A 116 30.96 -16.89 59.94
CA ASP A 116 30.33 -18.22 59.85
C ASP A 116 28.88 -18.14 59.33
N ASP A 117 28.67 -18.40 58.04
CA ASP A 117 27.87 -19.54 57.57
C ASP A 117 27.85 -19.57 56.03
N GLY A 118 27.81 -20.79 55.49
CA GLY A 118 27.80 -21.06 54.06
C GLY A 118 26.52 -20.59 53.36
N ASP A 119 26.64 -20.29 52.07
CA ASP A 119 25.92 -21.06 51.06
C ASP A 119 26.42 -20.67 49.67
N ASP A 120 26.84 -21.69 48.95
CA ASP A 120 27.08 -21.70 47.52
C ASP A 120 25.83 -21.22 46.78
N ASP A 121 25.96 -20.11 46.05
CA ASP A 121 25.25 -19.92 44.79
C ASP A 121 26.04 -18.91 43.95
N GLU A 122 27.22 -19.35 43.49
CA GLU A 122 27.88 -18.74 42.34
C GLU A 122 26.99 -18.95 41.10
N LYS A 123 25.98 -18.09 40.94
CA LYS A 123 25.52 -17.76 39.60
C LYS A 123 26.48 -16.76 38.99
N SER A 124 27.51 -17.35 38.38
CA SER A 124 28.27 -16.78 37.28
C SER A 124 27.30 -16.23 36.22
N ASP A 125 26.91 -14.96 36.37
CA ASP A 125 26.46 -14.16 35.23
C ASP A 125 27.71 -13.92 34.39
N SER A 126 27.91 -14.82 33.44
CA SER A 126 28.81 -14.61 32.31
C SER A 126 28.25 -13.43 31.51
N ASP A 127 28.71 -12.23 31.85
CA ASP A 127 28.65 -11.02 31.03
C ASP A 127 29.57 -11.17 29.80
N VAL A 128 29.36 -12.22 29.01
CA VAL A 128 30.07 -12.47 27.76
C VAL A 128 29.06 -13.01 26.75
N ASP A 129 28.89 -12.27 25.65
CA ASP A 129 28.19 -12.64 24.41
C ASP A 129 26.65 -12.52 24.33
N LYS A 130 26.11 -11.32 24.59
CA LYS A 130 24.75 -10.94 24.10
C LYS A 130 24.65 -9.60 23.38
N GLU A 131 25.77 -9.04 22.92
CA GLU A 131 25.78 -7.80 22.12
C GLU A 131 25.79 -8.02 20.59
N GLU A 132 25.79 -9.26 20.08
CA GLU A 132 25.94 -9.52 18.64
C GLU A 132 24.70 -10.10 17.91
N GLN A 133 23.50 -10.05 18.50
CA GLN A 133 22.28 -10.57 17.83
C GLN A 133 21.21 -9.52 17.51
N GLU A 134 21.53 -8.23 17.58
CA GLU A 134 20.64 -7.15 17.12
C GLU A 134 21.17 -6.55 15.81
N THR A 135 20.87 -7.16 14.65
CA THR A 135 20.76 -6.49 13.33
C THR A 135 20.34 -7.41 12.17
N GLN A 136 19.65 -8.53 12.43
CA GLN A 136 19.01 -9.33 11.38
C GLN A 136 17.48 -9.17 11.38
N PHE A 137 16.97 -7.93 11.36
CA PHE A 137 15.54 -7.69 11.29
C PHE A 137 15.06 -7.10 9.95
N ASP A 138 15.93 -6.87 8.97
CA ASP A 138 15.55 -6.13 7.75
C ASP A 138 15.78 -6.87 6.42
N THR A 139 16.03 -8.18 6.45
CA THR A 139 16.17 -9.01 5.23
C THR A 139 15.01 -10.00 5.01
N ALA A 140 14.05 -10.08 5.93
CA ALA A 140 12.96 -11.06 5.85
C ALA A 140 11.71 -10.57 5.09
N LEU A 141 11.64 -9.29 4.69
CA LEU A 141 10.45 -8.71 4.05
C LEU A 141 10.48 -8.76 2.50
N HIS A 142 11.63 -9.09 1.89
CA HIS A 142 11.85 -8.90 0.45
C HIS A 142 12.40 -10.13 -0.28
N ASP A 143 11.97 -11.35 0.09
CA ASP A 143 12.25 -12.60 -0.65
C ASP A 143 13.70 -12.76 -1.15
N GLY A 144 14.69 -12.29 -0.37
CA GLY A 144 16.10 -12.36 -0.71
C GLY A 144 16.54 -11.51 -1.92
N ARG A 145 15.73 -10.56 -2.38
CA ARG A 145 16.13 -9.61 -3.42
C ARG A 145 16.77 -8.38 -2.77
N ALA A 146 18.08 -8.24 -2.94
CA ALA A 146 18.80 -7.04 -2.51
C ALA A 146 18.16 -5.82 -3.18
N LEU A 147 17.46 -5.00 -2.39
CA LEU A 147 17.19 -3.62 -2.79
C LEU A 147 18.54 -2.95 -3.01
N GLY A 148 18.59 -2.15 -4.07
CA GLY A 148 19.81 -1.59 -4.63
C GLY A 148 20.70 -0.88 -3.60
N ASN A 149 21.88 -0.50 -4.09
CA ASN A 149 23.01 0.03 -3.33
C ASN A 149 22.75 1.39 -2.63
N THR A 150 21.50 1.77 -2.43
CA THR A 150 21.03 3.08 -1.94
C THR A 150 21.13 3.25 -0.43
N LEU A 151 21.51 2.20 0.30
CA LEU A 151 21.81 2.30 1.73
C LEU A 151 23.26 1.90 1.99
N PRO A 152 24.13 2.83 2.42
CA PRO A 152 25.45 2.45 2.89
C PRO A 152 25.28 1.53 4.09
N THR A 153 25.87 0.33 4.01
CA THR A 153 26.02 -0.58 5.15
C THR A 153 26.52 0.23 6.33
N ALA A 154 25.73 0.29 7.40
CA ALA A 154 26.01 1.12 8.57
C ALA A 154 27.32 0.67 9.23
N THR A 155 28.44 1.20 8.76
CA THR A 155 29.71 1.14 9.48
C THR A 155 29.57 2.06 10.67
N ALA A 156 29.28 1.47 11.83
CA ALA A 156 29.26 2.16 13.10
C ALA A 156 30.54 3.00 13.25
N LYS A 157 30.41 4.34 13.16
CA LYS A 157 31.26 5.40 13.77
C LYS A 157 31.27 6.77 13.09
N HIS A 158 30.39 7.09 12.15
CA HIS A 158 30.32 8.47 11.64
C HIS A 158 29.01 9.16 12.03
N ASN A 159 29.08 9.96 13.11
CA ASN A 159 28.09 11.01 13.36
C ASN A 159 28.11 11.95 12.14
N HIS A 160 26.99 12.01 11.40
CA HIS A 160 26.86 12.96 10.30
C HIS A 160 26.93 14.39 10.86
N THR A 161 27.89 15.17 10.38
CA THR A 161 27.87 16.62 10.53
C THR A 161 26.90 17.22 9.51
N THR A 162 26.40 18.43 9.75
CA THR A 162 25.44 19.11 8.86
C THR A 162 25.93 19.18 7.42
N THR A 163 27.24 19.36 7.21
CA THR A 163 27.88 19.34 5.89
C THR A 163 27.86 17.96 5.25
N THR A 164 28.15 16.89 6.00
CA THR A 164 28.07 15.51 5.46
C THR A 164 26.63 15.05 5.20
N LEU A 165 25.66 15.52 5.99
CA LEU A 165 24.25 15.21 5.78
C LEU A 165 23.71 15.93 4.54
N LEU A 166 24.06 17.20 4.34
CA LEU A 166 23.65 17.98 3.17
C LEU A 166 24.23 17.36 1.88
N ALA A 167 25.51 16.95 1.91
CA ALA A 167 26.12 16.23 0.79
C ALA A 167 25.41 14.89 0.51
N ALA A 168 25.11 14.09 1.54
CA ALA A 168 24.39 12.84 1.38
C ALA A 168 22.97 13.03 0.85
N MET A 169 22.26 14.08 1.29
CA MET A 169 20.94 14.44 0.78
C MET A 169 20.97 14.91 -0.67
N ALA A 170 22.02 15.65 -1.08
CA ALA A 170 22.19 16.06 -2.46
C ALA A 170 22.41 14.86 -3.38
N THR A 171 23.30 13.93 -3.00
CA THR A 171 23.54 12.69 -3.74
C THR A 171 22.28 11.82 -3.81
N ALA A 172 21.55 11.65 -2.70
CA ALA A 172 20.29 10.91 -2.70
C ALA A 172 19.23 11.59 -3.60
N GLY A 173 19.23 12.92 -3.68
CA GLY A 173 18.38 13.66 -4.60
C GLY A 173 18.72 13.37 -6.06
N GLU A 174 20.00 13.40 -6.41
CA GLU A 174 20.49 13.07 -7.75
C GLU A 174 20.14 11.62 -8.13
N ASP A 175 20.36 10.66 -7.21
CA ASP A 175 20.04 9.25 -7.42
C ASP A 175 18.54 9.02 -7.67
N LEU A 176 17.66 9.64 -6.89
CA LEU A 176 16.21 9.54 -7.10
C LEU A 176 15.79 10.16 -8.43
N THR A 177 16.41 11.27 -8.85
CA THR A 177 16.10 11.87 -10.16
C THR A 177 16.55 10.98 -11.32
N ALA A 178 17.67 10.28 -11.19
CA ALA A 178 18.12 9.29 -12.17
C ALA A 178 17.16 8.08 -12.23
N GLU A 179 16.73 7.57 -11.07
CA GLU A 179 15.76 6.47 -10.99
C GLU A 179 14.41 6.84 -11.62
N ILE A 180 13.92 8.06 -11.37
CA ILE A 180 12.69 8.56 -12.00
C ILE A 180 12.83 8.57 -13.53
N ALA A 181 13.96 9.06 -14.06
CA ALA A 181 14.20 9.10 -15.50
C ALA A 181 14.25 7.69 -16.12
N ASP A 182 14.88 6.73 -15.44
CA ASP A 182 14.93 5.34 -15.87
C ASP A 182 13.53 4.69 -15.86
N LEU A 183 12.71 4.96 -14.85
CA LEU A 183 11.33 4.48 -14.77
C LEU A 183 10.44 5.11 -15.86
N GLU A 184 10.62 6.39 -16.16
CA GLU A 184 9.92 7.05 -17.27
C GLU A 184 10.28 6.41 -18.61
N ALA A 185 11.57 6.12 -18.86
CA ALA A 185 12.01 5.40 -20.05
C ALA A 185 11.41 4.00 -20.17
N GLN A 186 11.32 3.25 -19.05
CA GLN A 186 10.66 1.94 -19.01
C GLN A 186 9.16 2.02 -19.32
N ILE A 187 8.46 3.03 -18.80
CA ILE A 187 7.04 3.26 -19.08
C ILE A 187 6.82 3.54 -20.57
N ASP A 188 7.67 4.37 -21.18
CA ASP A 188 7.53 4.69 -22.60
C ASP A 188 7.81 3.48 -23.49
N ALA A 189 8.80 2.65 -23.15
CA ALA A 189 9.06 1.39 -23.83
C ALA A 189 7.86 0.41 -23.73
N LEU A 190 7.25 0.29 -22.56
CA LEU A 190 6.04 -0.54 -22.37
C LEU A 190 4.84 0.02 -23.14
N ARG A 191 4.69 1.34 -23.22
CA ARG A 191 3.63 1.98 -24.01
C ARG A 191 3.82 1.74 -25.50
N THR A 192 5.04 1.81 -26.02
CA THR A 192 5.32 1.47 -27.43
C THR A 192 5.00 0.01 -27.70
N GLN A 193 5.43 -0.89 -26.83
CA GLN A 193 5.11 -2.32 -26.96
C GLN A 193 3.59 -2.57 -26.95
N ALA A 194 2.86 -1.93 -26.04
CA ALA A 194 1.39 -2.03 -25.99
C ALA A 194 0.75 -1.51 -27.28
N LYS A 195 1.20 -0.36 -27.80
CA LYS A 195 0.71 0.19 -29.07
C LYS A 195 1.00 -0.74 -30.24
N ASP A 196 2.18 -1.34 -30.29
CA ASP A 196 2.56 -2.28 -31.35
C ASP A 196 1.71 -3.55 -31.29
N THR A 197 1.48 -4.12 -30.09
CA THR A 197 0.61 -5.30 -29.96
C THR A 197 -0.84 -4.98 -30.34
N ILE A 198 -1.37 -3.83 -29.92
CA ILE A 198 -2.72 -3.38 -30.31
C ILE A 198 -2.78 -3.13 -31.81
N GLY A 199 -1.76 -2.51 -32.40
CA GLY A 199 -1.63 -2.33 -33.85
C GLY A 199 -1.67 -3.67 -34.59
N ASN A 200 -0.84 -4.63 -34.18
CA ASN A 200 -0.80 -5.98 -34.76
C ASN A 200 -2.14 -6.73 -34.61
N LEU A 201 -2.78 -6.65 -33.45
CA LEU A 201 -4.10 -7.26 -33.22
C LEU A 201 -5.21 -6.55 -34.01
N SER A 202 -5.09 -5.24 -34.23
CA SER A 202 -6.03 -4.47 -35.04
C SER A 202 -5.85 -4.80 -36.52
N ASP A 203 -4.62 -4.90 -37.00
CA ASP A 203 -4.29 -5.34 -38.36
C ASP A 203 -4.84 -6.76 -38.65
N LEU A 204 -4.75 -7.65 -37.65
CA LEU A 204 -5.34 -8.99 -37.66
C LEU A 204 -6.87 -8.97 -37.68
N ARG A 205 -7.49 -8.10 -36.90
CA ARG A 205 -8.95 -8.00 -36.76
C ARG A 205 -9.61 -7.34 -37.97
N TYR A 206 -8.92 -6.40 -38.63
CA TYR A 206 -9.40 -5.69 -39.80
C TYR A 206 -8.82 -6.25 -41.12
N GLY A 207 -8.11 -7.38 -41.06
CA GLY A 207 -7.78 -8.23 -42.21
C GLY A 207 -6.67 -7.69 -43.11
N ARG A 208 -5.82 -6.77 -42.63
CA ARG A 208 -4.78 -6.12 -43.42
C ARG A 208 -3.43 -6.81 -43.23
N PHE A 209 -3.38 -8.14 -43.40
CA PHE A 209 -2.11 -8.79 -43.67
C PHE A 209 -1.51 -8.18 -44.94
N ALA A 210 -0.24 -7.78 -44.89
CA ALA A 210 0.50 -7.37 -46.06
C ALA A 210 0.33 -8.43 -47.16
N MET A 211 -0.42 -8.08 -48.21
CA MET A 211 -0.42 -8.79 -49.47
C MET A 211 1.01 -8.80 -49.99
N SER A 212 1.77 -9.82 -49.63
CA SER A 212 3.03 -10.13 -50.30
C SER A 212 2.98 -11.60 -50.67
N SER A 213 2.80 -11.81 -51.97
CA SER A 213 2.71 -13.08 -52.71
C SER A 213 1.36 -13.80 -52.61
N GLY A 214 0.49 -13.89 -53.63
CA GLY A 214 0.56 -13.56 -55.05
C GLY A 214 -0.38 -14.51 -55.82
N ARG A 215 -1.11 -13.97 -56.82
CA ARG A 215 -1.95 -14.64 -57.87
C ARG A 215 -3.37 -15.06 -57.40
N MET A 216 -4.48 -14.84 -58.10
CA MET A 216 -4.80 -14.56 -59.51
C MET A 216 -6.05 -13.66 -59.59
N SER A 217 -6.03 -12.57 -60.37
CA SER A 217 -6.72 -12.47 -61.68
C SER A 217 -8.20 -12.90 -61.65
N GLY A 218 -9.10 -11.91 -61.71
CA GLY A 218 -10.53 -12.14 -61.73
C GLY A 218 -11.32 -10.87 -62.02
N ASP A 219 -11.08 -10.33 -63.21
CA ASP A 219 -11.85 -9.31 -63.92
C ASP A 219 -13.38 -9.45 -63.72
N ARG A 220 -14.09 -8.36 -63.36
CA ARG A 220 -15.48 -8.09 -63.78
C ARG A 220 -15.94 -6.68 -63.43
N LYS A 221 -16.38 -6.03 -64.50
CA LYS A 221 -16.79 -4.64 -64.71
C LYS A 221 -18.31 -4.49 -64.49
N SER A 222 -18.75 -3.51 -63.70
CA SER A 222 -20.08 -2.87 -63.79
C SER A 222 -20.04 -1.55 -63.00
N SER A 223 -19.86 -0.37 -63.60
CA SER A 223 -20.86 0.41 -64.37
C SER A 223 -22.16 0.65 -63.58
N GLY A 224 -22.29 1.84 -62.97
CA GLY A 224 -23.56 2.32 -62.40
C GLY A 224 -23.41 3.63 -61.61
N THR A 225 -23.98 4.69 -62.15
CA THR A 225 -23.81 6.12 -61.85
C THR A 225 -24.68 6.61 -60.67
N THR A 226 -24.26 7.75 -60.09
CA THR A 226 -25.09 8.81 -59.44
C THR A 226 -25.57 8.61 -57.99
N THR A 227 -25.12 9.49 -57.09
CA THR A 227 -25.92 10.60 -56.50
C THR A 227 -25.33 10.99 -55.14
N THR A 228 -24.89 12.24 -55.06
CA THR A 228 -24.44 12.92 -53.84
C THR A 228 -25.61 13.16 -52.88
N HIS A 229 -25.58 12.52 -51.71
CA HIS A 229 -26.25 12.98 -50.51
C HIS A 229 -25.22 12.96 -49.38
N THR A 230 -24.89 14.14 -48.85
CA THR A 230 -24.05 14.32 -47.65
C THR A 230 -24.89 14.01 -46.42
N ASP A 231 -24.98 12.73 -46.07
CA ASP A 231 -25.21 12.29 -44.70
C ASP A 231 -23.89 11.70 -44.21
N THR A 232 -23.18 12.46 -43.38
CA THR A 232 -21.98 11.97 -42.70
C THR A 232 -22.42 10.92 -41.67
N ALA A 233 -22.55 9.68 -42.13
CA ALA A 233 -22.63 8.52 -41.26
C ALA A 233 -21.33 8.47 -40.45
N LYS A 234 -21.37 8.95 -39.21
CA LYS A 234 -20.27 8.81 -38.24
C LYS A 234 -19.81 7.36 -38.30
N THR A 235 -18.51 7.18 -38.50
CA THR A 235 -17.95 5.84 -38.57
C THR A 235 -18.15 5.15 -37.22
N ARG A 236 -18.28 3.83 -37.23
CA ARG A 236 -18.50 3.05 -36.00
C ARG A 236 -17.40 3.31 -34.95
N ASP A 237 -16.18 3.63 -35.39
CA ASP A 237 -15.07 3.97 -34.48
C ASP A 237 -15.24 5.36 -33.85
N GLU A 238 -15.73 6.36 -34.58
CA GLU A 238 -16.04 7.69 -34.02
C GLU A 238 -17.16 7.63 -32.97
N LEU A 239 -18.17 6.77 -33.19
CA LEU A 239 -19.23 6.54 -32.19
C LEU A 239 -18.71 5.83 -30.93
N LEU A 240 -17.73 4.93 -31.09
CA LEU A 240 -17.14 4.22 -29.97
C LEU A 240 -16.21 5.11 -29.16
N ASP A 241 -15.50 6.04 -29.80
CA ASP A 241 -14.62 6.98 -29.11
C ASP A 241 -15.41 8.05 -28.37
N GLU A 242 -16.50 8.57 -28.96
CA GLU A 242 -17.43 9.48 -28.26
C GLU A 242 -18.08 8.78 -27.05
N PHE A 243 -18.45 7.50 -27.19
CA PHE A 243 -18.98 6.71 -26.07
C PHE A 243 -17.95 6.46 -24.95
N LYS A 244 -16.67 6.25 -25.30
CA LYS A 244 -15.60 6.12 -24.30
C LYS A 244 -15.37 7.43 -23.56
N ASP A 245 -15.35 8.55 -24.27
CA ASP A 245 -15.15 9.87 -23.68
C ASP A 245 -16.31 10.22 -22.72
N ASP A 246 -17.55 9.92 -23.11
CA ASP A 246 -18.73 10.08 -22.25
C ASP A 246 -18.66 9.18 -21.02
N MET A 247 -18.20 7.93 -21.17
CA MET A 247 -18.03 7.00 -20.06
C MET A 247 -16.92 7.44 -19.09
N VAL A 248 -15.80 7.94 -19.61
CA VAL A 248 -14.69 8.48 -18.81
C VAL A 248 -15.14 9.73 -18.05
N ALA A 249 -15.89 10.62 -18.70
CA ALA A 249 -16.47 11.79 -18.05
C ALA A 249 -17.47 11.39 -16.95
N ALA A 250 -18.30 10.37 -17.18
CA ALA A 250 -19.24 9.86 -16.18
C ALA A 250 -18.52 9.22 -14.98
N ILE A 251 -17.46 8.45 -15.20
CA ILE A 251 -16.64 7.85 -14.13
C ILE A 251 -15.95 8.95 -13.32
N LYS A 252 -15.43 10.00 -13.98
CA LYS A 252 -14.81 11.14 -13.30
C LYS A 252 -15.84 11.88 -12.43
N GLY A 253 -17.03 12.15 -12.95
CA GLY A 253 -18.12 12.74 -12.18
C GLY A 253 -18.57 11.88 -10.99
N LEU A 254 -18.61 10.55 -11.17
CA LEU A 254 -18.93 9.62 -10.08
C LEU A 254 -17.85 9.66 -8.98
N LYS A 255 -16.57 9.70 -9.36
CA LYS A 255 -15.45 9.84 -8.43
C LYS A 255 -15.56 11.15 -7.64
N ASP A 256 -15.79 12.27 -8.31
CA ASP A 256 -15.87 13.58 -7.66
C ASP A 256 -17.06 13.65 -6.69
N ASN A 257 -18.20 13.07 -7.07
CA ASN A 257 -19.37 12.95 -6.19
C ASN A 257 -19.11 12.03 -4.99
N LEU A 258 -18.40 10.92 -5.17
CA LEU A 258 -18.06 10.00 -4.10
C LEU A 258 -17.10 10.65 -3.10
N VAL A 259 -16.08 11.37 -3.59
CA VAL A 259 -15.14 12.14 -2.76
C VAL A 259 -15.89 13.20 -1.96
N LYS A 260 -16.84 13.90 -2.58
CA LYS A 260 -17.69 14.90 -1.90
C LYS A 260 -18.63 14.29 -0.86
N ALA A 261 -19.15 13.09 -1.09
CA ALA A 261 -20.02 12.40 -0.14
C ALA A 261 -19.26 11.79 1.05
N MET A 262 -17.94 11.63 0.92
CA MET A 262 -17.07 11.06 1.95
C MET A 262 -16.23 12.11 2.70
N SER A 263 -16.25 13.38 2.28
CA SER A 263 -15.66 14.52 3.01
C SER A 263 -16.71 15.20 3.88
#